data_AF-A0A948DFT9-F1
#
_entry.id   AF-A0A948DFT9-F1
#
_cell.length_a   1.000
_cell.length_b   1.000
_cell.length_c   1.000
_cell.angle_alpha   90.00
_cell.angle_beta   90.00
_cell.angle_gamma   90.00
#
_symmetry.space_group_name_H-M   'P 1'
#
loop_
_entity.id
_entity.type
_entity.pdbx_description
1 polymer ?
#
loop_
_entity_poly.entity_id
_entity_poly.type
_entity_poly.pdbx_seq_one_letter_code
_entity_poly.pdbx_strand_id
1 'polypeptide(L)'
;MGKKHLEKTAYCGLYCGDCSFGTGAIPDLARDLRKEMRSFRLEQAAEVIPFPEFKNYRECYDLLGALVKMRCGGCRTSARSRYCNIAKCAVRKKLDGCWECGEVEECKKLEFLEGVHGDAHKKNLRKIKKEGLDAWVAGGPLWYSKKKA
;
A
#
# COMPACT_ATOMS: atom_id res chain seq x y z
N MET A 1 19.31 0.08 -16.35
CA MET A 1 17.85 0.30 -16.41
C MET A 1 17.12 -0.08 -15.11
N GLY A 2 17.64 -0.97 -14.26
CA GLY A 2 16.97 -1.38 -13.00
C GLY A 2 16.83 -0.37 -11.83
N LYS A 3 17.47 0.81 -11.87
CA LYS A 3 17.37 1.81 -10.78
C LYS A 3 15.94 2.34 -10.59
N LYS A 4 15.18 2.54 -11.69
CA LYS A 4 13.83 3.10 -11.64
C LYS A 4 12.82 2.16 -10.97
N HIS A 5 12.91 0.86 -11.24
CA HIS A 5 12.03 -0.13 -10.61
C HIS A 5 12.39 -0.34 -9.15
N LEU A 6 13.68 -0.32 -8.79
CA LEU A 6 14.11 -0.43 -7.39
C LEU A 6 13.48 0.65 -6.50
N GLU A 7 13.47 1.91 -6.93
CA GLU A 7 12.90 3.04 -6.17
C GLU A 7 11.42 2.83 -5.78
N LYS A 8 10.65 2.15 -6.65
CA LYS A 8 9.23 1.85 -6.45
C LYS A 8 8.99 0.49 -5.79
N THR A 9 10.01 -0.32 -5.61
CA THR A 9 9.91 -1.64 -4.96
C THR A 9 10.22 -1.56 -3.48
N ALA A 10 9.26 -1.92 -2.65
CA ALA A 10 9.45 -2.01 -1.21
C ALA A 10 10.36 -3.17 -0.83
N TYR A 11 11.08 -3.06 0.29
CA TYR A 11 11.97 -4.12 0.78
C TYR A 11 11.26 -5.46 0.95
N CYS A 12 9.97 -5.45 1.29
CA CYS A 12 9.16 -6.66 1.48
C CYS A 12 8.64 -7.32 0.20
N GLY A 13 8.98 -6.80 -0.99
CA GLY A 13 8.50 -7.34 -2.27
C GLY A 13 7.11 -6.85 -2.68
N LEU A 14 6.56 -5.83 -2.01
CA LEU A 14 5.39 -5.11 -2.52
C LEU A 14 5.84 -3.99 -3.48
N TYR A 15 4.99 -3.66 -4.44
CA TYR A 15 5.27 -2.62 -5.42
C TYR A 15 4.49 -1.34 -5.10
N CYS A 16 5.20 -0.26 -4.76
CA CYS A 16 4.58 1.05 -4.51
C CYS A 16 4.12 1.73 -5.81
N GLY A 17 4.59 1.27 -6.98
CA GLY A 17 4.15 1.78 -8.28
C GLY A 17 2.67 1.55 -8.56
N ASP A 18 2.09 0.49 -7.99
CA ASP A 18 0.67 0.12 -8.18
C ASP A 18 -0.18 0.37 -6.92
N CYS A 19 0.43 0.81 -5.83
CA CYS A 19 -0.27 1.06 -4.57
C CYS A 19 -1.16 2.31 -4.70
N SER A 20 -2.46 2.19 -4.44
CA SER A 20 -3.42 3.31 -4.56
C SER A 20 -3.09 4.54 -3.70
N PHE A 21 -2.36 4.36 -2.59
CA PHE A 21 -1.87 5.48 -1.78
C PHE A 21 -0.58 6.09 -2.36
N GLY A 22 0.21 5.30 -3.09
CA GLY A 22 1.43 5.72 -3.77
C GLY A 22 1.13 6.46 -5.09
N THR A 23 0.21 5.92 -5.89
CA THR A 23 -0.27 6.54 -7.13
C THR A 23 -1.15 7.75 -6.86
N GLY A 24 -1.83 7.78 -5.72
CA GLY A 24 -2.76 8.84 -5.34
C GLY A 24 -4.21 8.54 -5.69
N ALA A 25 -4.52 7.39 -6.30
CA ALA A 25 -5.87 7.03 -6.71
C ALA A 25 -6.90 7.15 -5.58
N ILE A 26 -6.66 6.53 -4.41
CA ILE A 26 -7.59 6.63 -3.27
C ILE A 26 -7.61 8.06 -2.67
N PRO A 27 -6.46 8.69 -2.34
CA PRO A 27 -6.45 10.05 -1.82
C PRO A 27 -7.16 11.09 -2.70
N ASP A 28 -6.99 11.00 -4.03
CA ASP A 28 -7.61 11.93 -4.98
C ASP A 28 -9.12 11.70 -5.09
N LEU A 29 -9.55 10.45 -5.24
CA LEU A 29 -10.99 10.13 -5.24
C LEU A 29 -11.67 10.55 -3.94
N ALA A 30 -11.02 10.34 -2.78
CA ALA A 30 -11.56 10.77 -1.49
C ALA A 30 -11.65 12.31 -1.38
N ARG A 31 -10.66 13.03 -1.92
CA ARG A 31 -10.68 14.51 -1.98
C ARG A 31 -11.83 15.00 -2.85
N ASP A 32 -11.96 14.41 -4.04
CA ASP A 32 -12.91 14.85 -5.05
C ASP A 32 -14.35 14.55 -4.62
N LEU A 33 -14.60 13.35 -4.07
CA LEU A 33 -15.90 13.03 -3.48
C LEU A 33 -16.25 13.97 -2.32
N ARG A 34 -15.32 14.25 -1.40
CA ARG A 34 -15.57 15.22 -0.32
C ARG A 34 -15.90 16.62 -0.85
N LYS A 35 -15.29 17.03 -1.95
CA LYS A 35 -15.58 18.32 -2.58
C LYS A 35 -17.02 18.32 -3.09
N GLU A 36 -17.43 17.25 -3.76
CA GLU A 36 -18.79 17.10 -4.30
C GLU A 36 -19.86 17.01 -3.21
N MET A 37 -19.60 16.24 -2.14
CA MET A 37 -20.51 16.16 -0.99
C MET A 37 -20.77 17.54 -0.35
N ARG A 38 -19.72 18.39 -0.29
CA ARG A 38 -19.87 19.76 0.22
C ARG A 38 -20.62 20.67 -0.75
N SER A 39 -20.34 20.61 -2.06
CA SER A 39 -21.03 21.46 -3.05
C SER A 39 -22.53 21.18 -3.07
N PHE A 40 -22.92 19.92 -2.90
CA PHE A 40 -24.33 19.51 -2.85
C PHE A 40 -24.98 19.68 -1.47
N ARG A 41 -24.26 20.19 -0.46
CA ARG A 41 -24.79 20.31 0.92
C ARG A 41 -25.31 18.98 1.47
N LEU A 42 -24.57 17.90 1.21
CA LEU A 42 -25.02 16.54 1.54
C LEU A 42 -25.17 16.30 3.04
N GLU A 43 -24.46 17.05 3.90
CA GLU A 43 -24.66 17.04 5.35
C GLU A 43 -26.08 17.47 5.72
N GLN A 44 -26.59 18.55 5.10
CA GLN A 44 -27.96 19.01 5.34
C GLN A 44 -29.00 18.10 4.70
N ALA A 45 -28.69 17.53 3.54
CA ALA A 45 -29.56 16.50 2.95
C ALA A 45 -29.65 15.26 3.85
N ALA A 46 -28.56 14.88 4.54
CA ALA A 46 -28.55 13.77 5.49
C ALA A 46 -29.49 13.95 6.69
N GLU A 47 -29.75 15.21 7.09
CA GLU A 47 -30.66 15.54 8.19
C GLU A 47 -32.14 15.35 7.82
N VAL A 48 -32.48 15.41 6.53
CA VAL A 48 -33.88 15.37 6.05
C VAL A 48 -34.23 14.07 5.32
N ILE A 49 -33.24 13.35 4.79
CA ILE A 49 -33.44 12.08 4.11
C ILE A 49 -33.78 10.99 5.14
N PRO A 50 -34.93 10.29 5.04
CA PRO A 50 -35.38 9.34 6.05
C PRO A 50 -34.72 7.95 5.90
N PHE A 51 -33.43 7.92 5.54
CA PHE A 51 -32.66 6.68 5.40
C PHE A 51 -31.68 6.53 6.58
N PRO A 52 -31.71 5.42 7.33
CA PRO A 52 -30.91 5.25 8.53
C PRO A 52 -29.40 5.30 8.27
N GLU A 53 -28.95 4.99 7.06
CA GLU A 53 -27.54 5.00 6.64
C GLU A 53 -26.92 6.41 6.74
N PHE A 54 -27.73 7.46 6.54
CA PHE A 54 -27.26 8.85 6.60
C PHE A 54 -26.87 9.30 8.00
N LYS A 55 -27.25 8.55 9.05
CA LYS A 55 -26.75 8.78 10.43
C LYS A 55 -25.23 8.69 10.52
N ASN A 56 -24.60 7.92 9.64
CA ASN A 56 -23.14 7.75 9.60
C ASN A 56 -22.43 8.74 8.66
N TYR A 57 -23.13 9.80 8.22
CA TYR A 57 -22.56 10.77 7.27
C TYR A 57 -21.25 11.35 7.80
N ARG A 58 -21.21 11.72 9.09
CA ARG A 58 -20.05 12.38 9.67
C ARG A 58 -18.84 11.45 9.73
N GLU A 59 -19.04 10.21 10.17
CA GLU A 59 -18.02 9.17 10.22
C GLU A 59 -17.48 8.87 8.81
N CYS A 60 -18.36 8.74 7.82
CA CYS A 60 -17.96 8.54 6.42
C CYS A 60 -17.14 9.72 5.90
N TYR A 61 -17.64 10.94 6.11
CA TYR A 61 -16.96 12.14 5.68
C TYR A 61 -15.57 12.24 6.32
N ASP A 62 -15.45 12.05 7.63
CA ASP A 62 -14.18 12.11 8.35
C ASP A 62 -13.20 11.01 7.92
N LEU A 63 -13.67 9.80 7.63
CA LEU A 63 -12.86 8.73 7.02
C LEU A 63 -12.30 9.17 5.66
N LEU A 64 -13.12 9.73 4.77
CA LEU A 64 -12.63 10.26 3.49
C LEU A 64 -11.55 11.33 3.74
N GLY A 65 -11.71 12.16 4.79
CA GLY A 65 -10.73 13.17 5.16
C GLY A 65 -9.39 12.58 5.61
N ALA A 66 -9.44 11.47 6.34
CA ALA A 66 -8.25 10.70 6.68
C ALA A 66 -7.59 10.09 5.43
N LEU A 67 -8.37 9.54 4.50
CA LEU A 67 -7.85 8.95 3.25
C LEU A 67 -7.11 9.97 2.37
N VAL A 68 -7.55 11.22 2.31
CA VAL A 68 -6.82 12.30 1.62
C VAL A 68 -5.39 12.45 2.17
N LYS A 69 -5.23 12.38 3.50
CA LYS A 69 -3.94 12.51 4.19
C LYS A 69 -3.04 11.27 4.01
N MET A 70 -3.58 10.17 3.49
CA MET A 70 -2.86 8.90 3.37
C MET A 70 -1.95 8.81 2.13
N ARG A 71 -1.89 9.83 1.27
CA ARG A 71 -0.92 9.90 0.15
C ARG A 71 0.50 9.58 0.63
N CYS A 72 1.20 8.74 -0.13
CA CYS A 72 2.48 8.17 0.25
C CYS A 72 3.51 8.32 -0.88
N GLY A 73 4.75 8.68 -0.55
CA GLY A 73 5.85 8.75 -1.54
C GLY A 73 6.37 7.40 -2.02
N GLY A 74 6.05 6.31 -1.30
CA GLY A 74 6.59 4.97 -1.51
C GLY A 74 7.58 4.53 -0.42
N CYS A 75 7.93 3.25 -0.39
CA CYS A 75 8.72 2.67 0.71
C CYS A 75 10.13 3.27 0.83
N ARG A 76 10.81 3.61 -0.27
CA ARG A 76 12.19 4.12 -0.20
C ARG A 76 12.29 5.63 0.00
N THR A 77 11.20 6.36 -0.18
CA THR A 77 11.16 7.82 -0.14
C THR A 77 10.33 8.34 1.04
N SER A 78 9.39 7.54 1.55
CA SER A 78 8.51 7.94 2.63
C SER A 78 9.17 7.84 4.01
N ALA A 79 8.91 8.85 4.84
CA ALA A 79 9.19 8.83 6.28
C ALA A 79 8.60 7.60 7.01
N ARG A 80 7.52 7.00 6.48
CA ARG A 80 6.84 5.84 7.09
C ARG A 80 7.77 4.64 7.26
N SER A 81 8.75 4.48 6.37
CA SER A 81 9.72 3.38 6.45
C SER A 81 10.64 3.47 7.66
N ARG A 82 10.81 4.64 8.27
CA ARG A 82 11.53 4.81 9.55
C ARG A 82 10.87 4.02 10.68
N TYR A 83 9.57 3.80 10.60
CA TYR A 83 8.80 3.05 11.60
C TYR A 83 8.60 1.58 11.22
N CYS A 84 8.98 1.17 10.01
CA CYS A 84 8.80 -0.20 9.54
C CYS A 84 9.98 -1.11 9.96
N ASN A 85 9.68 -2.20 10.68
CA ASN A 85 10.71 -3.16 11.12
C ASN A 85 11.39 -3.90 9.97
N ILE A 86 10.69 -4.14 8.86
CA ILE A 86 11.27 -4.76 7.65
C ILE A 86 12.29 -3.81 7.01
N ALA A 87 11.90 -2.56 6.77
CA ALA A 87 12.77 -1.55 6.14
C ALA A 87 14.02 -1.30 7.00
N LYS A 88 13.85 -1.09 8.31
CA LYS A 88 14.98 -0.95 9.25
C LYS A 88 15.93 -2.14 9.20
N CYS A 89 15.39 -3.36 9.10
CA CYS A 89 16.20 -4.58 9.01
C CYS A 89 17.00 -4.64 7.69
N ALA A 90 16.35 -4.39 6.55
CA ALA A 90 17.00 -4.40 5.24
C ALA A 90 18.09 -3.32 5.13
N VAL A 91 17.82 -2.09 5.58
CA VAL A 91 18.81 -0.99 5.61
C VAL A 91 20.01 -1.36 6.48
N ARG A 92 19.79 -1.89 7.68
CA ARG A 92 20.89 -2.32 8.56
C ARG A 92 21.73 -3.44 7.95
N LYS A 93 21.08 -4.41 7.29
CA LYS A 93 21.76 -5.50 6.57
C LYS A 93 22.34 -5.04 5.21
N LYS A 94 22.19 -3.76 4.83
CA LYS A 94 22.60 -3.17 3.53
C LYS A 94 22.06 -3.93 2.32
N LEU A 95 20.81 -4.38 2.42
CA LEU A 95 20.13 -5.10 1.34
C LEU A 95 19.31 -4.12 0.51
N ASP A 96 19.34 -4.30 -0.79
CA ASP A 96 18.40 -3.61 -1.68
C ASP A 96 16.99 -4.13 -1.44
N GLY A 97 16.81 -5.39 -1.06
CA GLY A 97 15.51 -5.93 -0.68
C GLY A 97 15.60 -7.23 0.08
N CYS A 98 14.49 -7.65 0.68
CA CYS A 98 14.44 -8.93 1.40
C CYS A 98 14.69 -10.13 0.48
N TRP A 99 14.58 -9.98 -0.84
CA TRP A 99 14.91 -11.02 -1.82
C TRP A 99 16.39 -11.41 -1.83
N GLU A 100 17.27 -10.56 -1.29
CA GLU A 100 18.70 -10.85 -1.11
C GLU A 100 19.01 -11.55 0.22
N CYS A 101 18.03 -11.61 1.13
CA CYS A 101 18.24 -12.20 2.45
C CYS A 101 18.12 -13.73 2.40
N GLY A 102 19.15 -14.43 2.89
CA GLY A 102 19.13 -15.90 2.99
C GLY A 102 18.09 -16.47 3.95
N GLU A 103 17.58 -15.65 4.89
CA GLU A 103 16.60 -16.02 5.92
C GLU A 103 15.15 -15.61 5.56
N VAL A 104 14.89 -15.23 4.29
CA VAL A 104 13.64 -14.55 3.91
C VAL A 104 12.39 -15.43 4.05
N GLU A 105 12.50 -16.74 3.82
CA GLU A 105 11.35 -17.66 3.80
C GLU A 105 10.74 -17.86 5.20
N GLU A 106 11.59 -17.83 6.22
CA GLU A 106 11.29 -18.04 7.64
C GLU A 106 11.23 -16.72 8.42
N CYS A 107 11.28 -15.58 7.72
CA CYS A 107 11.35 -14.27 8.35
C CYS A 107 10.00 -13.86 8.96
N LYS A 108 9.86 -14.03 10.28
CA LYS A 108 8.67 -13.62 11.05
C LYS A 108 8.29 -12.14 10.91
N LYS A 109 9.25 -11.27 10.55
CA LYS A 109 8.98 -9.83 10.33
C LYS A 109 8.08 -9.57 9.12
N LEU A 110 7.95 -10.53 8.20
CA LEU A 110 7.10 -10.44 7.02
C LEU A 110 5.66 -10.92 7.30
N GLU A 111 5.44 -11.73 8.35
CA GLU A 111 4.15 -12.39 8.61
C GLU A 111 2.98 -11.41 8.78
N PHE A 112 3.20 -10.22 9.33
CA PHE A 112 2.12 -9.23 9.49
C PHE A 112 1.52 -8.78 8.15
N LEU A 113 2.26 -8.89 7.04
CA LEU A 113 1.77 -8.55 5.71
C LEU A 113 0.68 -9.51 5.25
N GLU A 114 0.62 -10.72 5.80
CA GLU A 114 -0.34 -11.75 5.40
C GLU A 114 -1.79 -11.31 5.63
N GLY A 115 -2.06 -10.46 6.64
CA GLY A 115 -3.40 -9.95 6.93
C GLY A 115 -4.00 -9.07 5.83
N VAL A 116 -3.17 -8.45 4.98
CA VAL A 116 -3.61 -7.58 3.89
C VAL A 116 -3.26 -8.15 2.51
N HIS A 117 -2.13 -8.83 2.39
CA HIS A 117 -1.55 -9.24 1.11
C HIS A 117 -1.55 -10.77 0.91
N GLY A 118 -1.94 -11.55 1.91
CA GLY A 118 -1.73 -13.00 1.93
C GLY A 118 -0.27 -13.35 1.64
N ASP A 119 -0.03 -14.29 0.72
CA ASP A 119 1.31 -14.75 0.35
C ASP A 119 1.95 -13.98 -0.83
N ALA A 120 1.32 -12.90 -1.32
CA ALA A 120 1.80 -12.12 -2.47
C ALA A 120 3.23 -11.58 -2.26
N HIS A 121 3.50 -11.03 -1.09
CA HIS A 121 4.82 -10.46 -0.77
C HIS A 121 5.93 -11.53 -0.90
N LYS A 122 5.73 -12.74 -0.37
CA LYS A 122 6.71 -13.86 -0.51
C LYS A 122 6.85 -14.31 -1.96
N LYS A 123 5.74 -14.44 -2.69
CA LYS A 123 5.77 -14.79 -4.12
C LYS A 123 6.55 -13.77 -4.95
N ASN A 124 6.33 -12.48 -4.69
CA ASN A 124 7.08 -11.40 -5.32
C ASN A 124 8.57 -11.47 -4.96
N LEU A 125 8.92 -11.65 -3.68
CA LEU A 125 10.33 -11.77 -3.25
C LEU A 125 11.05 -12.92 -3.97
N ARG A 126 10.40 -14.09 -4.09
CA ARG A 126 10.94 -15.24 -4.84
C ARG A 126 11.10 -14.93 -6.32
N LYS A 127 10.11 -14.26 -6.93
CA LYS A 127 10.15 -13.87 -8.35
C LYS A 127 11.25 -12.85 -8.64
N ILE A 128 11.39 -11.82 -7.79
CA ILE A 128 12.47 -10.83 -7.89
C ILE A 128 13.84 -11.52 -7.77
N LYS A 129 14.00 -12.45 -6.81
CA LYS A 129 15.25 -13.21 -6.65
C LYS A 129 15.60 -14.04 -7.89
N LYS A 130 14.59 -14.63 -8.54
CA LYS A 130 14.77 -15.52 -9.70
C LYS A 130 14.98 -14.76 -11.01
N GLU A 131 14.20 -13.71 -11.24
CA GLU A 131 14.03 -13.08 -12.57
C GLU A 131 14.52 -11.62 -12.61
N GLY A 132 14.82 -11.03 -11.45
CA GLY A 132 15.19 -9.63 -11.33
C GLY A 132 13.99 -8.68 -11.29
N LEU A 133 14.24 -7.41 -10.95
CA LEU A 133 13.21 -6.39 -10.75
C LEU A 133 12.45 -6.06 -12.04
N ASP A 134 13.17 -5.89 -13.16
CA ASP A 134 12.58 -5.41 -14.41
C ASP A 134 11.58 -6.44 -14.97
N ALA A 135 11.97 -7.72 -15.01
CA ALA A 135 11.08 -8.81 -15.43
C ALA A 135 9.91 -9.02 -14.47
N TRP A 136 10.14 -8.89 -13.16
CA TRP A 136 9.08 -8.99 -12.16
C TRP A 136 8.03 -7.87 -12.33
N VAL A 137 8.46 -6.62 -12.51
CA VAL A 137 7.53 -5.50 -12.73
C VAL A 137 6.79 -5.65 -14.06
N ALA A 138 7.47 -6.03 -15.15
CA ALA A 138 6.82 -6.29 -16.43
C ALA A 138 5.80 -7.43 -16.35
N GLY A 139 6.06 -8.42 -15.50
CA GLY A 139 5.19 -9.57 -15.27
C GLY A 139 4.04 -9.35 -14.28
N GLY A 140 3.80 -8.11 -13.82
CA GLY A 140 2.70 -7.77 -12.91
C GLY A 140 2.97 -8.15 -11.45
N PRO A 141 3.43 -7.21 -10.60
CA PRO A 141 3.56 -7.43 -9.17
C PRO A 141 2.25 -7.83 -8.51
N LEU A 142 2.29 -8.83 -7.62
CA LEU A 142 1.10 -9.23 -6.87
C LEU A 142 0.84 -8.25 -5.73
N TRP A 143 -0.36 -7.68 -5.67
CA TRP A 143 -0.82 -6.92 -4.50
C TRP A 143 -1.40 -7.83 -3.42
N TYR A 144 -2.13 -8.86 -3.84
CA TYR A 144 -2.75 -9.86 -2.99
C TYR A 144 -2.67 -11.23 -3.65
N SER A 145 -2.50 -12.26 -2.84
CA SER A 145 -2.65 -13.63 -3.26
C SER A 145 -3.04 -14.48 -2.06
N LYS A 146 -4.02 -15.38 -2.25
CA LYS A 146 -4.51 -16.25 -1.18
C LYS A 146 -3.39 -17.19 -0.73
N LYS A 147 -3.14 -17.23 0.58
CA LYS A 147 -2.23 -18.19 1.20
C LYS A 147 -2.80 -19.60 0.98
N LYS A 148 -2.01 -20.50 0.41
CA LYS A 148 -2.37 -21.91 0.37
C LYS A 148 -2.37 -22.43 1.82
N ALA A 149 -3.44 -23.13 2.17
CA ALA A 149 -3.57 -23.80 3.47
C ALA A 149 -2.44 -24.83 3.65
#